data_AF-A0A7W3X3G4-F1
#
_entry.id   AF-A0A7W3X3G4-F1
#
_cell.length_a   1.000
_cell.length_b   1.000
_cell.length_c   1.000
_cell.angle_alpha   90.00
_cell.angle_beta   90.00
_cell.angle_gamma   90.00
#
_symmetry.space_group_name_H-M   'P 1'
#
loop_
_entity.id
_entity.type
_entity.pdbx_description
1 polymer ?
#
loop_
_entity_poly.entity_id
_entity_poly.type
_entity_poly.pdbx_seq_one_letter_code
_entity_poly.pdbx_strand_id
1 'polypeptide(L)'
;MMNISLTFLVVYLLLAGGAWFNASRRGSLHWCDISAPVLIPLCWVGLVMAGYGHQSLAHLIEIPILLSISVLLLNVRVFVLDHIQTNTKINAYIVLGIGLLSVLLVRHFMPFLAE
;
A
#
# COMPACT_ATOMS: atom_id res chain seq x y z
N MET A 1 3.97 7.50 -21.93
CA MET A 1 3.58 7.63 -20.51
C MET A 1 2.25 6.94 -20.19
N MET A 2 1.16 7.23 -20.92
CA MET A 2 -0.18 6.65 -20.62
C MET A 2 -0.21 5.11 -20.57
N ASN A 3 0.51 4.42 -21.48
CA ASN A 3 0.58 2.95 -21.49
C ASN A 3 1.29 2.36 -20.26
N ILE A 4 2.31 3.03 -19.71
CA ILE A 4 3.11 2.53 -18.58
C ILE A 4 2.27 2.61 -17.29
N SER A 5 1.63 3.76 -17.05
CA SER A 5 0.75 3.94 -15.89
C SER A 5 -0.44 2.98 -15.92
N LEU A 6 -1.03 2.76 -17.10
CA LEU A 6 -2.15 1.84 -17.26
C LEU A 6 -1.72 0.38 -17.04
N THR A 7 -0.54 0.00 -17.53
CA THR A 7 0.05 -1.33 -17.29
C THR A 7 0.29 -1.56 -15.79
N PHE A 8 0.87 -0.57 -15.09
CA PHE A 8 1.09 -0.65 -13.64
C PHE A 8 -0.23 -0.84 -12.88
N LEU A 9 -1.28 -0.10 -13.26
CA LEU A 9 -2.60 -0.18 -12.62
C LEU A 9 -3.24 -1.56 -12.86
N VAL A 10 -3.11 -2.11 -14.06
CA VAL A 10 -3.58 -3.48 -14.36
C VAL A 10 -2.83 -4.53 -13.53
N VAL A 11 -1.49 -4.44 -13.44
CA VAL A 11 -0.69 -5.35 -12.61
C VAL A 11 -1.10 -5.25 -11.13
N TYR A 12 -1.27 -4.03 -10.64
CA TYR A 12 -1.76 -3.77 -9.28
C TYR A 12 -3.12 -4.43 -9.05
N LEU A 13 -4.09 -4.23 -9.94
CA LEU A 13 -5.43 -4.80 -9.82
C LEU A 13 -5.42 -6.33 -9.90
N LEU A 14 -4.55 -6.93 -10.70
CA LEU A 14 -4.42 -8.39 -10.77
C LEU A 14 -3.86 -8.96 -9.46
N LEU A 15 -2.80 -8.36 -8.92
CA LEU A 15 -2.18 -8.78 -7.66
C LEU A 15 -3.11 -8.56 -6.45
N ALA A 16 -3.77 -7.40 -6.40
CA ALA A 16 -4.76 -7.09 -5.38
C ALA A 16 -5.98 -8.00 -5.51
N GLY A 17 -6.47 -8.21 -6.74
CA GLY A 17 -7.64 -9.01 -7.04
C GLY A 17 -7.46 -10.49 -6.67
N GLY A 18 -6.26 -11.06 -6.88
CA GLY A 18 -5.94 -12.42 -6.45
C GLY A 18 -6.02 -12.58 -4.93
N ALA A 19 -5.40 -11.67 -4.18
CA ALA A 19 -5.47 -11.64 -2.72
C ALA A 19 -6.91 -11.40 -2.22
N TRP A 20 -7.61 -10.45 -2.84
CA TRP A 20 -9.00 -10.14 -2.53
C TRP A 20 -9.89 -11.36 -2.73
N PHE A 21 -9.81 -12.02 -3.88
CA PHE A 21 -10.64 -13.18 -4.18
C PHE A 21 -10.41 -14.32 -3.16
N ASN A 22 -9.16 -14.59 -2.80
CA ASN A 22 -8.84 -15.60 -1.79
C ASN A 22 -9.37 -15.20 -0.40
N ALA A 23 -9.17 -13.95 0.02
CA ALA A 23 -9.68 -13.45 1.30
C ALA A 23 -11.22 -13.42 1.35
N SER A 24 -11.88 -13.08 0.24
CA SER A 24 -13.34 -13.10 0.11
C SER A 24 -13.90 -14.51 0.21
N ARG A 25 -13.24 -15.51 -0.41
CA ARG A 25 -13.64 -16.92 -0.28
C ARG A 25 -13.52 -17.45 1.15
N ARG A 26 -12.59 -16.89 1.94
CA ARG A 26 -12.36 -17.26 3.35
C ARG A 26 -13.16 -16.42 4.35
N GLY A 27 -13.97 -15.46 3.89
CA GLY A 27 -14.68 -14.53 4.78
C GLY A 27 -13.75 -13.65 5.62
N SER A 28 -12.50 -13.46 5.17
CA SER A 28 -11.44 -12.73 5.89
C SER A 28 -11.28 -11.28 5.41
N LEU A 29 -12.17 -10.82 4.54
CA LEU A 29 -12.05 -9.48 3.96
C LEU A 29 -12.50 -8.43 4.96
N HIS A 30 -11.64 -7.45 5.22
CA HIS A 30 -11.95 -6.35 6.12
C HIS A 30 -11.98 -5.03 5.34
N TRP A 31 -12.78 -4.08 5.83
CA TRP A 31 -12.88 -2.74 5.24
C TRP A 31 -11.52 -2.02 5.15
N CYS A 32 -10.61 -2.35 6.06
CA CYS A 32 -9.23 -1.86 6.06
C CYS A 32 -8.43 -2.26 4.80
N ASP A 33 -8.71 -3.43 4.22
CA ASP A 33 -8.00 -3.90 3.02
C ASP A 33 -8.45 -3.14 1.78
N ILE A 34 -9.76 -2.86 1.71
CA ILE A 34 -10.38 -2.11 0.62
C ILE A 34 -9.93 -0.65 0.69
N SER A 35 -9.79 -0.10 1.89
CA SER A 35 -9.42 1.30 2.08
C SER A 35 -7.92 1.55 2.01
N ALA A 36 -7.05 0.54 2.19
CA ALA A 36 -5.60 0.67 2.09
C ALA A 36 -5.09 1.40 0.81
N PRO A 37 -5.54 1.06 -0.42
CA PRO A 37 -5.15 1.79 -1.63
C PRO A 37 -5.54 3.27 -1.65
N VAL A 38 -6.46 3.69 -0.79
CA VAL A 38 -6.95 5.07 -0.72
C VAL A 38 -6.33 5.79 0.48
N LEU A 39 -6.34 5.16 1.66
CA LEU A 39 -5.81 5.71 2.91
C LEU A 39 -4.31 5.94 2.85
N ILE A 40 -3.53 5.05 2.23
CA ILE A 40 -2.08 5.19 2.14
C ILE A 40 -1.71 6.43 1.29
N PRO A 41 -2.24 6.62 0.06
CA PRO A 41 -2.05 7.85 -0.69
C PRO A 41 -2.62 9.10 0.01
N LEU A 42 -3.78 9.01 0.68
CA LEU A 42 -4.32 10.16 1.41
C LEU A 42 -3.43 10.59 2.58
N CYS A 43 -2.88 9.64 3.32
CA CYS A 43 -1.90 9.91 4.38
C CYS A 43 -0.65 10.58 3.80
N TRP A 44 -0.17 10.09 2.65
CA TRP A 44 0.92 10.71 1.92
C TRP A 44 0.61 12.15 1.53
N VAL A 45 -0.56 12.43 0.92
CA VAL A 45 -1.00 13.80 0.58
C VAL A 45 -1.03 14.68 1.82
N GLY A 46 -1.56 14.18 2.95
CA GLY A 46 -1.58 14.91 4.21
C GLY A 46 -0.18 15.31 4.70
N LEU A 47 0.79 14.40 4.62
CA LEU A 47 2.19 14.68 4.99
C LEU A 47 2.85 15.67 4.02
N VAL A 48 2.56 15.59 2.72
CA VAL A 48 3.02 16.56 1.73
C VAL A 48 2.49 17.95 2.05
N MET A 49 1.20 18.08 2.35
CA MET A 49 0.58 19.36 2.73
C MET A 49 1.11 19.92 4.04
N ALA A 50 1.51 19.06 4.98
CA ALA A 50 2.16 19.45 6.22
C ALA A 50 3.64 19.85 6.06
N GLY A 51 4.21 19.72 4.84
CA GLY A 51 5.62 20.02 4.58
C GLY A 51 6.59 18.97 5.13
N TYR A 52 6.12 17.77 5.48
CA TYR A 52 6.97 16.71 6.03
C TYR A 52 7.66 15.92 4.92
N GLY A 53 8.98 16.08 4.75
CA GLY A 53 9.82 15.41 3.74
C GLY A 53 10.24 16.34 2.59
N HIS A 54 11.21 15.93 1.76
CA HIS A 54 11.72 16.78 0.67
C HIS A 54 10.71 16.96 -0.46
N GLN A 55 10.74 18.14 -1.10
CA GLN A 55 9.93 18.49 -2.27
C GLN A 55 10.77 18.37 -3.55
N SER A 56 10.95 17.14 -4.05
CA SER A 56 11.66 16.89 -5.32
C SER A 56 10.79 16.12 -6.32
N LEU A 57 11.28 15.93 -7.55
CA LEU A 57 10.68 15.09 -8.58
C LEU A 57 10.39 13.64 -8.11
N ALA A 58 11.00 13.20 -7.00
CA ALA A 58 10.72 11.92 -6.35
C ALA A 58 9.25 11.73 -5.96
N HIS A 59 8.48 12.81 -5.75
CA HIS A 59 7.04 12.73 -5.47
C HIS A 59 6.25 11.92 -6.50
N LEU A 60 6.67 11.94 -7.77
CA LEU A 60 5.98 11.20 -8.83
C LEU A 60 6.16 9.68 -8.70
N ILE A 61 7.25 9.23 -8.08
CA ILE A 61 7.65 7.83 -7.96
C ILE A 61 7.25 7.25 -6.59
N GLU A 62 7.13 8.11 -5.56
CA GLU A 62 6.66 7.73 -4.22
C GLU A 62 5.28 7.03 -4.26
N ILE A 63 4.35 7.52 -5.09
CA ILE A 63 3.00 6.93 -5.20
C ILE A 63 3.04 5.48 -5.73
N PRO A 64 3.68 5.18 -6.88
CA PRO A 64 3.88 3.81 -7.34
C PRO A 64 4.55 2.90 -6.30
N ILE A 65 5.52 3.40 -5.55
CA ILE A 65 6.20 2.64 -4.50
C ILE A 65 5.22 2.30 -3.37
N LEU A 66 4.47 3.28 -2.88
CA LEU A 66 3.48 3.09 -1.81
C LEU A 66 2.36 2.13 -2.22
N LEU A 67 1.90 2.22 -3.47
CA LEU A 67 0.92 1.27 -4.02
C LEU A 67 1.52 -0.14 -4.12
N SER A 68 2.77 -0.28 -4.54
CA SER A 68 3.45 -1.58 -4.60
C SER A 68 3.59 -2.20 -3.20
N ILE A 69 3.99 -1.40 -2.20
CA ILE A 69 4.05 -1.81 -0.79
C ILE A 69 2.67 -2.23 -0.29
N SER A 70 1.63 -1.46 -0.59
CA SER A 70 0.24 -1.77 -0.21
C SER A 70 -0.21 -3.12 -0.75
N VAL A 71 0.03 -3.40 -2.04
CA VAL A 71 -0.36 -4.68 -2.66
C VAL A 71 0.45 -5.84 -2.07
N LEU A 72 1.74 -5.64 -1.81
CA LEU A 72 2.60 -6.66 -1.23
C LEU A 72 2.15 -7.00 0.19
N LEU A 73 1.87 -5.98 1.00
CA LEU A 73 1.35 -6.13 2.36
C LEU A 73 0.01 -6.88 2.39
N LEU A 74 -0.91 -6.56 1.48
CA LEU A 74 -2.17 -7.28 1.32
C LEU A 74 -1.93 -8.76 1.00
N ASN A 75 -1.03 -9.06 0.05
CA ASN A 75 -0.70 -10.44 -0.32
C ASN A 75 -0.03 -11.20 0.84
N VAL A 76 0.94 -10.60 1.52
CA VAL A 76 1.59 -11.19 2.71
C VAL A 76 0.55 -11.48 3.78
N ARG A 77 -0.38 -10.56 4.03
CA ARG A 77 -1.45 -10.79 4.99
C ARG A 77 -2.30 -12.01 4.62
N VAL A 78 -2.84 -12.02 3.40
CA VAL A 78 -3.81 -13.03 2.97
C VAL A 78 -3.19 -14.42 2.83
N PHE A 79 -1.96 -14.51 2.32
CA PHE A 79 -1.31 -15.80 2.03
C PHE A 79 -0.44 -16.31 3.18
N VAL A 80 0.14 -15.43 3.98
CA VAL A 80 1.07 -15.81 5.06
C VAL A 80 0.42 -15.61 6.43
N LEU A 81 0.05 -14.38 6.79
CA LEU A 81 -0.41 -14.08 8.16
C LEU A 81 -1.73 -14.73 8.50
N ASP A 82 -2.71 -14.69 7.61
CA ASP A 82 -4.03 -15.31 7.80
C ASP A 82 -3.93 -16.85 7.74
N HIS A 83 -2.81 -17.43 7.31
CA HIS A 83 -2.55 -18.86 7.39
C HIS A 83 -1.92 -19.26 8.75
N ILE A 84 -1.09 -18.39 9.32
CA ILE A 84 -0.40 -18.64 10.59
C ILE A 84 -1.28 -18.26 11.79
N GLN A 85 -2.01 -17.15 11.71
CA GLN A 85 -2.83 -16.62 12.80
C GLN A 85 -4.30 -16.52 12.38
N THR A 86 -5.18 -17.03 13.24
CA THR A 86 -6.63 -17.06 13.03
C THR A 86 -7.30 -15.69 13.24
N ASN A 87 -6.63 -14.74 13.89
CA ASN A 87 -7.20 -13.42 14.15
C ASN A 87 -6.97 -12.44 12.99
N THR A 88 -7.74 -12.65 11.92
CA THR A 88 -7.58 -11.93 10.66
C THR A 88 -7.89 -10.43 10.76
N LYS A 89 -8.73 -10.04 11.73
CA LYS A 89 -9.03 -8.62 12.02
C LYS A 89 -7.82 -7.87 12.52
N ILE A 90 -7.14 -8.43 13.53
CA ILE A 90 -5.92 -7.82 14.09
C ILE A 90 -4.83 -7.77 13.01
N ASN A 91 -4.66 -8.83 12.23
CA ASN A 91 -3.72 -8.85 11.11
C ASN A 91 -3.99 -7.72 10.11
N ALA A 92 -5.26 -7.46 9.76
CA ALA A 92 -5.65 -6.35 8.88
C ALA A 92 -5.21 -4.98 9.43
N TYR A 93 -5.46 -4.72 10.71
CA TYR A 93 -5.07 -3.46 11.35
C TYR A 93 -3.55 -3.31 11.46
N ILE A 94 -2.83 -4.39 11.81
CA ILE A 94 -1.37 -4.39 11.86
C ILE A 94 -0.80 -4.06 10.49
N VAL A 95 -1.30 -4.71 9.45
CA VAL A 95 -0.82 -4.53 8.07
C VAL A 95 -1.14 -3.14 7.54
N LEU A 96 -2.32 -2.60 7.84
CA LEU A 96 -2.65 -1.21 7.53
C LEU A 96 -1.73 -0.24 8.28
N GLY A 97 -1.47 -0.47 9.57
CA GLY A 97 -0.56 0.32 10.39
C GLY A 97 0.86 0.33 9.83
N ILE A 98 1.38 -0.84 9.42
CA ILE A 98 2.67 -0.96 8.73
C ILE A 98 2.64 -0.20 7.41
N GLY A 99 1.56 -0.27 6.65
CA GLY A 99 1.37 0.50 5.43
C GLY A 99 1.44 2.01 5.66
N LEU A 100 0.77 2.53 6.70
CA LEU A 100 0.84 3.94 7.06
C LEU A 100 2.24 4.35 7.55
N LEU A 101 2.90 3.50 8.35
CA LEU A 101 4.27 3.73 8.80
C LEU A 101 5.25 3.76 7.61
N SER A 102 5.01 2.93 6.59
CA SER A 102 5.80 2.94 5.35
C SER A 102 5.72 4.29 4.62
N VAL A 103 4.62 5.03 4.72
CA VAL A 103 4.52 6.40 4.17
C VAL A 103 5.53 7.33 4.84
N LEU A 104 5.64 7.27 6.16
CA LEU A 104 6.62 8.06 6.91
C LEU A 104 8.05 7.69 6.52
N LEU A 105 8.33 6.39 6.41
CA LEU A 105 9.63 5.88 5.99
C LEU A 105 9.99 6.35 4.57
N VAL A 106 9.08 6.21 3.62
CA VAL A 106 9.28 6.67 2.24
C VAL A 106 9.55 8.18 2.21
N ARG A 107 8.76 9.00 2.92
CA ARG A 107 8.97 10.45 3.01
C ARG A 107 10.30 10.84 3.67
N HIS A 108 10.73 10.08 4.67
CA HIS A 108 11.97 10.35 5.41
C HIS A 108 13.22 9.91 4.63
N PHE A 109 13.16 8.78 3.92
CA PHE A 109 14.31 8.13 3.28
C PHE A 109 14.38 8.28 1.75
N MET A 110 13.36 8.84 1.07
CA MET A 110 13.48 9.22 -0.35
C MET A 110 14.09 10.60 -0.68
N PRO A 111 14.76 11.39 0.20
CA PRO A 111 15.49 12.56 -0.27
C PRO A 111 16.75 12.19 -1.08
N PHE A 112 17.11 10.91 -1.19
CA PHE A 112 18.32 10.42 -1.85
C PHE A 112 18.15 9.99 -3.31
N LEU A 113 16.95 10.10 -3.91
CA LEU A 113 16.86 10.09 -5.37
C LEU A 113 17.26 11.49 -5.86
N ALA A 114 18.58 11.66 -5.96
CA ALA A 114 19.26 12.89 -6.30
C ALA A 114 18.80 13.46 -7.65
N GLU A 115 18.98 14.78 -7.75
CA GLU A 115 19.00 15.58 -8.98
C GLU A 115 19.73 14.89 -10.15
#